data_AF-A0A522VCK1-F1
#
_entry.id   AF-A0A522VCK1-F1
#
_cell.length_a   1.000
_cell.length_b   1.000
_cell.length_c   1.000
_cell.angle_alpha   90.00
_cell.angle_beta   90.00
_cell.angle_gamma   90.00
#
_symmetry.space_group_name_H-M   'P 1'
#
loop_
_entity.id
_entity.type
_entity.pdbx_description
1 polymer ?
#
loop_
_entity_poly.entity_id
_entity_poly.type
_entity_poly.pdbx_seq_one_letter_code
_entity_poly.pdbx_strand_id
1 'polypeptide(L)'
;MTAASATGTGMAALLRLTEDMLSLASQGAWDAVGEHEAERQAIIQRLPSVSVDTDAGDDYLSQLKQLLDQNSRIVELALSEKNRIAQELEEVRRYASTERLQEQE
;
A
#
# COMPACT_ATOMS: atom_id res chain seq x y z
N MET A 1 -20.82 5.83 -25.16
CA MET A 1 -20.10 5.96 -23.88
C MET A 1 -18.69 6.39 -24.20
N THR A 2 -18.27 7.57 -23.73
CA THR A 2 -16.97 8.17 -24.05
C THR A 2 -15.87 7.61 -23.15
N ALA A 3 -14.63 7.52 -23.65
CA ALA A 3 -13.48 7.02 -22.91
C ALA A 3 -13.26 7.74 -21.57
N ALA A 4 -13.60 9.03 -21.48
CA ALA A 4 -13.52 9.83 -20.26
C ALA A 4 -14.36 9.28 -19.09
N SER A 5 -15.56 8.74 -19.36
CA SER A 5 -16.42 8.15 -18.31
C SER A 5 -15.87 6.81 -17.80
N ALA A 6 -15.24 6.01 -18.67
CA ALA A 6 -14.62 4.74 -18.28
C ALA A 6 -13.36 4.96 -17.43
N THR A 7 -12.54 5.96 -17.78
CA THR A 7 -11.37 6.37 -16.99
C THR A 7 -11.76 6.84 -15.59
N GLY A 8 -12.79 7.69 -15.49
CA GLY A 8 -13.30 8.19 -14.21
C GLY A 8 -13.79 7.08 -13.28
N THR A 9 -14.46 6.05 -13.83
CA THR A 9 -14.90 4.88 -13.05
C THR A 9 -13.74 3.99 -12.60
N GLY A 10 -12.71 3.81 -13.44
CA GLY A 10 -11.53 3.01 -13.09
C GLY A 10 -10.68 3.67 -11.99
N MET A 11 -10.47 4.99 -12.09
CA MET A 11 -9.70 5.74 -11.11
C MET A 11 -10.40 5.80 -9.74
N ALA A 12 -11.73 6.02 -9.72
CA ALA A 12 -12.50 6.00 -8.48
C ALA A 12 -12.44 4.63 -7.78
N ALA A 13 -12.52 3.54 -8.54
CA ALA A 13 -12.37 2.18 -8.00
C ALA A 13 -10.96 1.94 -7.41
N LEU A 14 -9.93 2.43 -8.09
CA LEU A 14 -8.54 2.33 -7.64
C LEU A 14 -8.29 3.10 -6.34
N LEU A 15 -8.81 4.34 -6.25
CA LEU A 15 -8.72 5.16 -5.04
C LEU A 15 -9.42 4.52 -3.85
N ARG A 16 -10.61 3.96 -4.06
CA ARG A 16 -11.34 3.25 -3.00
C ARG A 16 -10.57 2.03 -2.52
N LEU A 17 -10.11 1.18 -3.45
CA LEU A 17 -9.33 -0.01 -3.10
C LEU A 17 -8.05 0.34 -2.36
N THR A 18 -7.36 1.42 -2.76
CA THR A 18 -6.14 1.87 -2.09
C THR A 18 -6.44 2.44 -0.69
N GLU A 19 -7.57 3.11 -0.49
CA GLU A 19 -8.03 3.53 0.84
C GLU A 19 -8.34 2.32 1.75
N ASP A 20 -8.99 1.28 1.21
CA ASP A 20 -9.25 0.04 1.94
C ASP A 20 -7.93 -0.65 2.35
N MET A 21 -6.96 -0.72 1.44
CA MET A 21 -5.61 -1.22 1.72
C MET A 21 -4.90 -0.38 2.79
N LEU A 22 -5.03 0.95 2.76
CA LEU A 22 -4.48 1.84 3.79
C LEU A 22 -5.11 1.57 5.16
N SER A 23 -6.43 1.36 5.20
CA SER A 23 -7.13 1.00 6.43
C SER A 23 -6.62 -0.33 6.99
N LEU A 24 -6.47 -1.36 6.16
CA LEU A 24 -5.92 -2.66 6.55
C LEU A 24 -4.46 -2.55 7.03
N ALA A 25 -3.62 -1.79 6.32
CA ALA A 25 -2.24 -1.54 6.70
C ALA A 25 -2.14 -0.86 8.08
N SER A 26 -3.02 0.10 8.37
CA SER A 26 -3.05 0.78 9.67
C SER A 26 -3.43 -0.13 10.84
N GLN A 27 -4.11 -1.25 10.54
CA GLN A 27 -4.49 -2.29 11.49
C GLN A 27 -3.46 -3.44 11.56
N GLY A 28 -2.38 -3.38 10.77
CA GLY A 28 -1.37 -4.44 10.67
C GLY A 28 -1.83 -5.69 9.91
N ALA A 29 -2.94 -5.61 9.17
CA ALA A 29 -3.52 -6.74 8.42
C ALA A 29 -2.81 -6.96 7.07
N TRP A 30 -1.50 -7.20 7.11
CA TRP A 30 -0.64 -7.23 5.93
C TRP A 30 -0.94 -8.35 4.94
N ASP A 31 -1.45 -9.49 5.40
CA ASP A 31 -1.90 -10.57 4.51
C ASP A 31 -3.07 -10.09 3.63
N ALA A 32 -4.06 -9.43 4.22
CA ALA A 32 -5.19 -8.86 3.49
C ALA A 32 -4.77 -7.70 2.56
N VAL A 33 -3.79 -6.88 2.96
CA VAL A 33 -3.18 -5.89 2.06
C VAL A 33 -2.58 -6.58 0.83
N GLY A 34 -1.88 -7.71 1.02
CA GLY A 34 -1.30 -8.50 -0.07
C GLY A 34 -2.35 -9.07 -1.03
N GLU A 35 -3.49 -9.55 -0.52
CA GLU A 35 -4.60 -10.05 -1.34
C GLU A 35 -5.18 -8.96 -2.27
N HIS A 36 -5.33 -7.73 -1.77
CA HIS A 36 -5.84 -6.60 -2.54
C HIS A 36 -4.85 -6.04 -3.58
N GLU A 37 -3.54 -6.25 -3.42
CA GLU A 37 -2.54 -5.73 -4.34
C GLU A 37 -2.68 -6.33 -5.76
N ALA A 38 -3.06 -7.61 -5.87
CA ALA A 38 -3.30 -8.23 -7.17
C ALA A 38 -4.45 -7.56 -7.94
N GLU A 39 -5.55 -7.26 -7.23
CA GLU A 39 -6.69 -6.52 -7.78
C GLU A 39 -6.29 -5.10 -8.17
N ARG A 40 -5.54 -4.41 -7.31
CA ARG A 40 -5.04 -3.05 -7.53
C ARG A 40 -4.19 -2.97 -8.80
N GLN A 41 -3.26 -3.88 -8.99
CA GLN A 41 -2.42 -3.96 -10.19
C GLN A 41 -3.25 -4.22 -11.45
N ALA A 42 -4.27 -5.08 -11.38
CA ALA A 42 -5.15 -5.32 -12.51
C ALA A 42 -5.95 -4.08 -12.93
N ILE A 43 -6.38 -3.25 -11.97
CA ILE A 43 -7.05 -1.97 -12.25
C ILE A 43 -6.07 -0.99 -12.90
N ILE A 44 -4.86 -0.84 -12.34
CA ILE A 44 -3.82 0.07 -12.89
C ILE A 44 -3.50 -0.28 -14.35
N GLN A 45 -3.33 -1.55 -14.67
CA GLN A 45 -3.03 -1.99 -16.05
C GLN A 45 -4.16 -1.71 -17.05
N ARG A 46 -5.40 -1.56 -16.56
CA ARG A 46 -6.58 -1.24 -17.36
C ARG A 46 -6.83 0.26 -17.46
N LEU A 47 -6.15 1.08 -16.65
CA LEU A 47 -6.26 2.52 -16.78
C LEU A 47 -5.70 2.94 -18.14
N PRO A 48 -6.45 3.72 -18.93
CA PRO A 48 -5.96 4.18 -20.22
C PRO A 48 -4.74 5.07 -20.01
N SER A 49 -3.75 4.93 -20.89
CA SER A 49 -2.67 5.90 -21.03
C SER A 49 -3.29 7.21 -21.51
N VAL A 50 -3.51 8.14 -20.60
CA VAL A 50 -4.35 9.32 -20.87
C VAL A 50 -3.67 10.23 -21.91
N SER A 51 -4.30 10.44 -23.07
CA SER A 51 -4.10 11.68 -23.84
C SER A 51 -4.95 12.74 -23.16
N VAL A 52 -4.32 13.62 -22.39
CA VAL A 52 -5.02 14.59 -21.56
C VAL A 52 -5.61 15.68 -22.46
N ASP A 53 -6.91 15.59 -22.76
CA ASP A 53 -7.70 16.75 -23.17
C ASP A 53 -7.78 17.69 -21.96
N THR A 54 -7.42 18.96 -22.17
CA THR A 54 -7.04 19.93 -21.14
C THR A 54 -8.10 20.24 -20.08
N ASP A 55 -9.39 19.97 -20.34
CA ASP A 55 -10.49 20.31 -19.43
C ASP A 55 -10.83 19.20 -18.41
N ALA A 56 -10.41 17.95 -18.65
CA ALA A 56 -10.59 16.83 -17.70
C ALA A 56 -9.29 16.46 -16.96
N GLY A 57 -8.20 17.19 -17.24
CA GLY A 57 -6.86 16.90 -16.72
C GLY A 57 -6.70 17.21 -15.24
N ASP A 58 -7.31 18.27 -14.73
CA ASP A 58 -7.09 18.73 -13.35
C ASP A 58 -7.68 17.78 -12.31
N ASP A 59 -8.91 17.29 -12.53
CA ASP A 59 -9.54 16.31 -11.65
C ASP A 59 -8.79 14.98 -11.65
N TYR A 60 -8.40 14.50 -12.84
CA TYR A 60 -7.63 13.27 -12.97
C TYR A 60 -6.24 13.38 -12.33
N LEU A 61 -5.58 14.53 -12.49
CA LEU A 61 -4.30 14.83 -11.83
C LEU A 61 -4.46 14.87 -10.31
N SER A 62 -5.53 15.47 -9.80
CA SER A 62 -5.85 15.49 -8.37
C SER A 62 -6.03 14.08 -7.81
N GLN A 63 -6.76 13.22 -8.53
CA GLN A 63 -6.96 11.81 -8.18
C GLN A 63 -5.65 11.01 -8.19
N LEU A 64 -4.77 11.25 -9.18
CA LEU A 64 -3.44 10.62 -9.20
C LEU A 64 -2.56 11.04 -8.01
N LYS A 65 -2.61 12.33 -7.63
CA LYS A 65 -1.90 12.81 -6.43
C LYS A 65 -2.43 12.14 -5.18
N GLN A 66 -3.75 12.07 -5.01
CA GLN A 66 -4.37 11.37 -3.89
C GLN A 66 -3.92 9.90 -3.82
N LEU A 67 -3.89 9.21 -4.96
CA LEU A 67 -3.43 7.82 -5.03
C LEU A 67 -1.96 7.68 -4.61
N LEU A 68 -1.08 8.58 -5.06
CA LEU A 68 0.33 8.60 -4.67
C LEU A 68 0.50 8.86 -3.17
N ASP A 69 -0.28 9.79 -2.60
CA ASP A 69 -0.25 10.08 -1.17
C ASP A 69 -0.69 8.88 -0.33
N GLN A 70 -1.78 8.21 -0.73
CA GLN A 70 -2.26 6.98 -0.07
C GLN A 70 -1.20 5.87 -0.12
N ASN A 71 -0.59 5.64 -1.29
CA ASN A 71 0.48 4.65 -1.42
C ASN A 71 1.70 4.97 -0.55
N SER A 72 2.07 6.24 -0.48
CA SER A 72 3.21 6.68 0.33
C SER A 72 2.98 6.36 1.81
N ARG A 73 1.75 6.58 2.31
CA ARG A 73 1.37 6.21 3.68
C ARG A 73 1.39 4.69 3.92
N ILE A 74 0.91 3.89 2.96
CA ILE A 74 1.00 2.41 3.06
C ILE A 74 2.47 1.98 3.18
N VAL A 75 3.35 2.56 2.36
CA VAL A 75 4.80 2.26 2.39
C VAL A 75 5.42 2.67 3.73
N GLU A 76 5.08 3.83 4.26
CA GLU A 76 5.55 4.28 5.57
C GLU A 76 5.13 3.32 6.69
N LEU A 77 3.88 2.87 6.69
CA LEU A 77 3.38 1.87 7.64
C LEU A 77 4.11 0.53 7.49
N ALA A 78 4.35 0.07 6.26
CA ALA A 78 5.06 -1.19 6.01
C ALA A 78 6.52 -1.12 6.48
N LEU A 79 7.18 0.02 6.27
CA LEU A 79 8.54 0.26 6.77
C LEU A 79 8.58 0.32 8.30
N SER A 80 7.61 0.99 8.92
CA SER A 80 7.47 1.04 10.37
C SER A 80 7.32 -0.36 10.96
N GLU A 81 6.43 -1.17 10.40
CA GLU A 81 6.19 -2.53 10.87
C GLU A 81 7.41 -3.44 10.66
N LYS A 82 8.05 -3.37 9.49
CA LYS A 82 9.30 -4.09 9.23
C LYS A 82 10.36 -3.77 10.30
N ASN A 83 10.51 -2.50 10.64
CA ASN A 83 11.49 -2.07 11.65
C ASN A 83 11.14 -2.60 13.04
N ARG A 84 9.85 -2.60 13.41
CA ARG A 84 9.36 -3.20 14.67
C ARG A 84 9.71 -4.69 14.75
N ILE A 85 9.38 -5.46 13.71
CA ILE A 85 9.67 -6.91 13.64
C ILE A 85 11.19 -7.17 13.70
N ALA A 86 12.00 -6.33 13.03
CA ALA A 86 13.46 -6.46 13.09
C ALA A 86 14.02 -6.25 14.49
N GLN A 87 13.48 -5.28 15.24
CA GLN A 87 13.85 -5.02 16.64
C GLN A 87 13.47 -6.22 17.53
N GLU A 88 12.24 -6.72 17.40
CA GLU A 88 11.78 -7.90 18.16
C GLU A 88 12.65 -9.13 17.88
N LEU A 89 13.04 -9.35 16.62
CA LEU A 89 13.93 -10.45 16.25
C LEU A 89 15.31 -10.32 16.89
N GLU A 90 15.84 -9.09 16.99
CA GLU A 90 17.12 -8.85 17.66
C GLU A 90 17.04 -9.09 19.16
N GLU A 91 15.95 -8.66 19.81
CA GLU A 91 15.70 -8.93 21.23
C GLU A 91 15.63 -10.43 21.51
N VAL A 92 14.85 -11.18 20.73
CA VAL A 92 14.75 -12.64 20.86
C VAL A 92 16.13 -13.31 20.71
N ARG A 93 16.96 -12.86 19.77
CA ARG A 93 18.33 -13.39 19.60
C ARG A 93 19.21 -13.10 20.82
N ARG A 94 19.11 -11.90 21.41
CA ARG A 94 19.84 -11.55 22.63
C ARG A 94 19.41 -12.44 23.79
N TYR A 95 18.11 -12.58 24.04
CA TYR A 95 17.59 -13.47 25.09
C TYR A 95 18.06 -14.93 24.92
N ALA A 96 17.95 -15.48 23.71
CA ALA A 96 18.38 -16.84 23.42
C ALA A 96 19.91 -17.05 23.55
N SER A 97 20.70 -15.98 23.41
CA SER A 97 22.16 -16.02 23.63
C SER A 97 22.52 -15.96 25.12
N THR A 98 21.78 -15.19 25.92
CA THR A 98 22.00 -15.09 27.38
C THR A 98 21.61 -16.38 28.10
N GLU A 99 20.50 -17.02 27.73
CA GLU A 99 20.09 -18.32 28.30
C GLU A 99 21.16 -19.40 28.05
N ARG A 100 21.68 -19.48 26.81
CA ARG A 100 22.73 -20.44 26.46
C ARG A 100 24.04 -20.25 27.22
N LEU A 101 24.36 -19.02 27.66
CA LEU A 101 25.53 -18.75 28.49
C LEU A 101 25.29 -19.21 29.93
N GLN A 102 24.07 -19.03 30.46
CA GLN A 102 23.70 -19.46 31.81
C GLN A 102 23.59 -20.98 31.96
N GLU A 103 23.22 -21.71 30.90
CA GLU A 103 23.17 -23.18 30.91
C GLU A 103 24.56 -23.86 30.85
N GLN A 104 25.63 -23.09 30.57
CA GLN A 104 27.01 -23.61 30.46
C GLN A 104 27.86 -23.37 31.72
N GLU A 105 27.32 -22.69 32.73
CA GLU A 105 27.93 -22.46 34.05
C GLU A 105 27.41 -23.44 35.12
#